data_AF-A0A1J4WKY6-F1
#
_entry.id   AF-A0A1J4WKY6-F1
#
_cell.length_a   1.000
_cell.length_b   1.000
_cell.length_c   1.000
_cell.angle_alpha   90.00
_cell.angle_beta   90.00
_cell.angle_gamma   90.00
#
_symmetry.space_group_name_H-M   'P 1'
#
loop_
_entity.id
_entity.type
_entity.pdbx_description
1 polymer ?
#
loop_
_entity_poly.entity_id
_entity_poly.type
_entity_poly.pdbx_seq_one_letter_code
_entity_poly.pdbx_strand_id
1 'polypeptide(L)'
;MKLSPKTGIIISIISAIVWACVFALFYFSTNDYGKFAQADFSQVRGASVQRFELSEDEILIASKSGSGEYKNDRVLLSKYAGEESMILRVIRDAVSVFEQRISYAYTKVEYADDKNYFKILDPISGDGFLLKQVNDEYSLVSLE
;
A
#
# COMPACT_ATOMS: atom_id res chain seq x y z
N MET A 1 6.61 -51.03 1.90
CA MET A 1 7.16 -51.71 0.70
C MET A 1 8.57 -51.20 0.45
N LYS A 2 9.58 -52.08 0.36
CA LYS A 2 10.95 -51.68 -0.02
C LYS A 2 10.98 -51.54 -1.55
N LEU A 3 11.10 -50.32 -2.05
CA LEU A 3 11.27 -50.07 -3.48
C LEU A 3 12.59 -50.68 -3.95
N SER A 4 12.57 -51.34 -5.10
CA SER A 4 13.81 -51.83 -5.69
C SER A 4 14.72 -50.63 -6.03
N PRO A 5 16.06 -50.76 -5.96
CA PRO A 5 16.98 -49.65 -6.22
C PRO A 5 16.73 -48.95 -7.56
N LYS A 6 16.36 -49.72 -8.59
CA LYS A 6 16.02 -49.20 -9.92
C LYS A 6 14.75 -48.34 -9.90
N THR A 7 13.73 -48.76 -9.15
CA THR A 7 12.49 -48.00 -8.99
C THR A 7 12.71 -46.71 -8.19
N GLY A 8 13.58 -46.74 -7.17
CA GLY A 8 13.94 -45.55 -6.40
C GLY A 8 14.62 -44.48 -7.25
N ILE A 9 15.58 -44.87 -8.09
CA ILE A 9 16.28 -43.96 -9.01
C ILE A 9 15.29 -43.29 -9.98
N ILE A 10 14.37 -44.06 -10.57
CA ILE A 10 13.36 -43.54 -11.49
C ILE A 10 12.48 -42.49 -10.82
N ILE A 11 12.00 -42.77 -9.60
CA ILE A 11 11.17 -41.83 -8.84
C ILE A 11 11.93 -40.55 -8.51
N SER A 12 13.21 -40.66 -8.10
CA SER A 12 14.04 -39.49 -7.82
C SER A 12 14.27 -38.61 -9.06
N ILE A 13 14.49 -39.21 -10.23
CA ILE A 13 14.65 -38.47 -11.49
C ILE A 13 13.34 -37.76 -11.85
N ILE A 14 12.20 -38.45 -11.76
CA ILE A 14 10.89 -37.85 -12.03
C ILE A 14 10.63 -36.67 -11.08
N SER A 15 10.91 -36.82 -9.78
CA SER A 15 10.76 -35.74 -8.80
C SER A 15 11.66 -34.55 -9.11
N ALA A 16 12.90 -34.78 -9.54
CA ALA A 16 13.81 -33.71 -9.94
C ALA A 16 13.31 -32.95 -11.18
N ILE A 17 12.79 -33.66 -12.17
CA ILE A 17 12.20 -33.06 -13.37
C ILE A 17 10.96 -32.23 -13.00
N VAL A 18 10.07 -32.77 -12.16
CA VAL A 18 8.88 -32.05 -11.68
C VAL A 18 9.27 -30.75 -10.97
N TRP A 19 10.25 -30.80 -10.07
CA TRP A 19 10.75 -29.59 -9.38
C TRP A 19 11.39 -28.59 -10.34
N ALA A 20 12.14 -29.05 -11.34
CA ALA A 20 12.72 -28.18 -12.36
C ALA A 20 11.63 -27.50 -13.22
N CYS A 21 10.57 -28.23 -13.59
CA CYS A 21 9.43 -27.67 -14.31
C CYS A 21 8.66 -26.65 -13.47
N VAL A 22 8.43 -26.93 -12.19
CA VAL A 22 7.80 -25.98 -11.25
C VAL A 22 8.67 -24.72 -11.13
N PHE A 23 9.98 -24.87 -10.94
CA PHE A 23 10.91 -23.75 -10.88
C PHE A 23 10.91 -22.91 -12.16
N ALA A 24 10.92 -23.55 -13.33
CA ALA A 24 10.84 -22.87 -14.62
C ALA A 24 9.52 -22.11 -14.79
N LEU A 25 8.39 -22.68 -14.34
CA LEU A 25 7.12 -21.98 -14.34
C LEU A 25 7.15 -20.73 -13.46
N PHE A 26 7.77 -20.77 -12.28
CA PHE A 26 7.95 -19.56 -11.46
C PHE A 26 8.90 -18.53 -12.09
N TYR A 27 9.98 -18.99 -12.72
CA TYR A 27 11.00 -18.11 -13.32
C TYR A 27 10.53 -17.43 -14.61
N PHE A 28 9.79 -18.14 -15.46
CA PHE A 28 9.28 -17.62 -16.74
C PHE A 28 7.85 -17.11 -16.66
N SER A 29 7.18 -17.25 -15.51
CA SER A 29 5.88 -16.62 -15.31
C SER A 29 6.05 -15.11 -15.42
N THR A 30 5.29 -14.51 -16.33
CA THR A 30 5.09 -13.06 -16.40
C THR A 30 4.21 -12.54 -15.27
N ASN A 31 3.71 -13.41 -14.39
CA ASN A 31 3.15 -12.97 -13.12
C ASN A 31 4.31 -12.42 -12.32
N ASP A 32 4.27 -11.11 -12.07
CA ASP A 32 5.14 -10.38 -11.14
C ASP A 32 5.12 -11.07 -9.74
N TYR A 33 5.84 -12.19 -9.58
CA TYR A 33 6.24 -12.75 -8.29
C TYR A 33 7.27 -11.79 -7.70
N GLY A 34 6.80 -10.63 -7.28
CA GLY A 34 7.65 -9.49 -6.94
C GLY A 34 6.94 -8.17 -6.71
N LYS A 35 5.60 -8.11 -6.78
CA LYS A 35 4.82 -7.00 -6.21
C LYS A 35 4.00 -7.46 -5.00
N PHE A 36 4.60 -8.24 -4.11
CA PHE A 36 4.50 -7.75 -2.74
C PHE A 36 5.21 -6.41 -2.82
N ALA A 37 4.48 -5.32 -2.63
CA ALA A 37 5.16 -4.13 -2.21
C ALA A 37 6.06 -4.60 -1.05
N GLN A 38 7.37 -4.56 -1.25
CA GLN A 38 8.17 -3.92 -0.23
C GLN A 38 7.44 -2.61 0.03
N ALA A 39 6.45 -2.64 0.92
CA ALA A 39 6.27 -1.54 1.84
C ALA A 39 7.69 -1.27 2.28
N ASP A 40 8.20 -0.09 1.93
CA ASP A 40 9.54 0.37 2.22
C ASP A 40 9.89 0.10 3.69
N PHE A 41 10.28 -1.13 4.01
CA PHE A 41 11.11 -1.46 5.14
C PHE A 41 12.53 -1.06 4.74
N SER A 42 12.65 0.21 4.34
CA SER A 42 13.81 1.01 4.67
C SER A 42 14.18 0.64 6.09
N GLN A 43 15.41 0.18 6.28
CA GLN A 43 15.95 -0.14 7.57
C GLN A 43 15.85 1.11 8.45
N VAL A 44 14.77 1.24 9.22
CA VAL A 44 14.65 2.28 10.24
C VAL A 44 15.46 1.79 11.45
N ARG A 45 16.79 1.83 11.31
CA ARG A 45 17.71 1.86 12.45
C ARG A 45 17.84 3.31 12.89
N GLY A 46 16.99 3.72 13.82
CA GLY A 46 17.07 5.03 14.46
C GLY A 46 16.02 5.15 15.56
N ALA A 47 16.47 5.40 16.79
CA ALA A 47 15.65 5.51 17.99
C ALA A 47 14.75 6.77 18.04
N SER A 48 14.40 7.35 16.89
CA SER A 48 13.68 8.64 16.82
C SER A 48 12.55 8.69 15.79
N VAL A 49 12.03 7.54 15.33
CA VAL A 49 10.82 7.55 14.51
C VAL A 49 9.60 7.58 15.42
N GLN A 50 8.93 8.73 15.46
CA GLN A 50 7.58 8.81 16.01
C GLN A 50 6.65 8.05 15.06
N ARG A 51 5.90 7.10 15.61
CA ARG A 51 4.96 6.26 14.87
C ARG A 51 3.55 6.77 15.12
N PHE A 52 2.77 6.89 14.05
CA PHE A 52 1.33 6.99 14.16
C PHE A 52 0.76 5.58 14.14
N GLU A 53 0.00 5.22 15.18
CA GLU A 53 -0.62 3.91 15.32
C GLU A 53 -2.04 3.96 14.75
N LEU A 54 -2.34 3.01 13.86
CA LEU A 54 -3.71 2.74 13.44
C LEU A 54 -4.38 1.86 14.50
N SER A 55 -5.71 1.95 14.61
CA SER A 55 -6.47 1.04 15.46
C SER A 55 -6.28 -0.41 15.00
N GLU A 56 -6.35 -1.39 15.90
CA GLU A 56 -6.06 -2.80 15.58
C GLU A 56 -6.93 -3.36 14.43
N ASP A 57 -8.15 -2.86 14.28
CA ASP A 57 -9.11 -3.28 13.26
C ASP A 57 -9.06 -2.45 11.96
N GLU A 58 -8.16 -1.44 11.90
CA GLU A 58 -8.00 -0.60 10.72
C GLU A 58 -6.99 -1.18 9.73
N ILE A 59 -7.41 -1.24 8.47
CA ILE A 59 -6.59 -1.67 7.34
C ILE A 59 -6.14 -0.43 6.58
N LEU A 60 -4.82 -0.23 6.48
CA LEU A 60 -4.24 0.81 5.63
C LEU A 60 -4.42 0.45 4.15
N ILE A 61 -5.02 1.36 3.39
CA ILE A 61 -5.28 1.22 1.95
C ILE A 61 -4.22 1.96 1.14
N ALA A 62 -3.96 3.22 1.49
CA ALA A 62 -2.97 4.04 0.80
C ALA A 62 -2.29 5.01 1.77
N SER A 63 -1.05 5.36 1.46
CA SER A 63 -0.27 6.34 2.20
C SER A 63 0.57 7.16 1.23
N LYS A 64 0.57 8.48 1.38
CA LYS A 64 1.38 9.38 0.56
C LYS A 64 1.97 10.50 1.41
N SER A 65 3.29 10.65 1.37
CA SER A 65 3.98 11.82 1.94
C SER A 65 3.86 13.01 0.99
N GLY A 66 3.68 14.20 1.55
CA GLY A 66 3.83 15.45 0.81
C GLY A 66 5.30 15.78 0.52
N SER A 67 5.51 16.86 -0.20
CA SER A 67 6.84 17.42 -0.49
C SER A 67 6.82 18.95 -0.30
N GLY A 68 7.98 19.60 -0.36
CA GLY A 68 8.08 21.06 -0.20
C GLY A 68 7.52 21.54 1.14
N GLU A 69 6.51 22.40 1.10
CA GLU A 69 5.81 22.93 2.28
C GLU A 69 5.08 21.84 3.09
N TYR A 70 4.67 20.76 2.44
CA TYR A 70 3.95 19.62 3.02
C TYR A 70 4.86 18.43 3.36
N LYS A 71 6.19 18.63 3.42
CA LYS A 71 7.17 17.55 3.64
C LYS A 71 6.99 16.77 4.95
N ASN A 72 6.38 17.40 5.96
CA ASN A 72 6.11 16.78 7.26
C ASN A 72 4.72 16.13 7.31
N ASP A 73 3.93 16.27 6.25
CA ASP A 73 2.56 15.82 6.19
C ASP A 73 2.48 14.50 5.43
N ARG A 74 1.69 13.58 5.98
CA ARG A 74 1.39 12.30 5.37
C ARG A 74 -0.10 12.07 5.33
N VAL A 75 -0.63 11.86 4.14
CA VAL A 75 -2.01 11.45 3.95
C VAL A 75 -2.10 9.94 4.10
N LEU A 76 -3.04 9.47 4.90
CA LEU A 76 -3.39 8.07 5.08
C LEU A 76 -4.86 7.85 4.68
N LEU A 77 -5.10 6.77 3.94
CA LEU A 77 -6.42 6.20 3.75
C LEU A 77 -6.47 4.85 4.46
N SER A 78 -7.36 4.70 5.42
CA SER A 78 -7.62 3.42 6.09
C SER A 78 -9.11 3.10 6.08
N LYS A 79 -9.47 1.86 6.42
CA LYS A 79 -10.86 1.45 6.64
C LYS A 79 -10.94 0.36 7.69
N TYR A 80 -12.10 0.20 8.30
CA TYR A 80 -12.41 -0.99 9.09
C TYR A 80 -12.83 -2.15 8.19
N ALA A 81 -12.57 -3.37 8.64
CA ALA A 81 -13.01 -4.58 7.94
C ALA A 81 -14.55 -4.60 7.81
N GLY A 82 -15.05 -4.77 6.59
CA GLY A 82 -16.49 -4.82 6.31
C GLY A 82 -17.19 -3.46 6.19
N GLU A 83 -16.48 -2.33 6.34
CA GLU A 83 -17.06 -1.01 6.09
C GLU A 83 -16.94 -0.58 4.62
N GLU A 84 -18.01 0.05 4.12
CA GLU A 84 -18.06 0.73 2.81
C GLU A 84 -17.65 2.21 2.91
N SER A 85 -16.90 2.58 3.94
CA SER A 85 -16.32 3.91 4.08
C SER A 85 -14.82 3.81 4.35
N MET A 86 -14.08 4.82 3.91
CA MET A 86 -12.68 5.02 4.26
C MET A 86 -12.53 6.21 5.19
N ILE A 87 -11.50 6.17 6.01
CA ILE A 87 -11.05 7.27 6.85
C ILE A 87 -9.84 7.89 6.15
N LEU A 88 -10.00 9.14 5.75
CA LEU A 88 -8.94 9.99 5.22
C LEU A 88 -8.34 10.77 6.38
N ARG A 89 -7.03 10.62 6.62
CA ARG A 89 -6.29 11.37 7.64
C ARG A 89 -5.13 12.13 7.06
N VAL A 90 -4.83 13.28 7.63
CA VAL A 90 -3.51 13.90 7.50
C VAL A 90 -2.78 13.79 8.82
N ILE A 91 -1.60 13.17 8.77
CA ILE A 91 -0.71 13.01 9.90
C ILE A 91 0.44 14.00 9.78
N ARG A 92 0.65 14.81 10.81
CA ARG A 92 1.77 15.73 10.97
C ARG A 92 2.39 15.48 12.33
N ASP A 93 3.70 15.22 12.37
CA ASP A 93 4.44 14.96 13.62
C ASP A 93 3.77 13.88 14.51
N ALA A 94 3.33 12.79 13.88
CA ALA A 94 2.59 11.67 14.49
C ALA A 94 1.24 12.02 15.13
N VAL A 95 0.64 13.17 14.81
CA VAL A 95 -0.70 13.57 15.23
C VAL A 95 -1.62 13.69 14.02
N SER A 96 -2.86 13.23 14.14
CA SER A 96 -3.90 13.47 13.13
C SER A 96 -4.35 14.92 13.22
N VAL A 97 -4.04 15.71 12.19
CA VAL A 97 -4.43 17.14 12.09
C VAL A 97 -5.66 17.35 11.22
N PHE A 98 -6.11 16.29 10.54
CA PHE A 98 -7.32 16.26 9.75
C PHE A 98 -7.84 14.83 9.68
N GLU A 99 -9.15 14.67 9.81
CA GLU A 99 -9.82 13.39 9.65
C GLU A 99 -11.19 13.59 9.02
N GLN A 100 -11.50 12.81 7.98
CA GLN A 100 -12.81 12.80 7.36
C GLN A 100 -13.16 11.41 6.82
N ARG A 101 -14.43 11.01 6.94
CA ARG A 101 -14.95 9.82 6.28
C ARG A 101 -15.29 10.11 4.82
N ILE A 102 -14.84 9.25 3.92
CA ILE A 102 -15.09 9.32 2.48
C ILE A 102 -15.59 7.98 1.95
N SER A 103 -16.17 7.97 0.75
CA SER A 103 -16.60 6.74 0.08
C SER A 103 -15.43 5.79 -0.17
N TYR A 104 -15.67 4.48 -0.06
CA TYR A 104 -14.68 3.44 -0.33
C TYR A 104 -14.16 3.41 -1.78
N ALA A 105 -14.80 4.11 -2.71
CA ALA A 105 -14.35 4.20 -4.10
C ALA A 105 -12.97 4.88 -4.25
N TYR A 106 -12.68 5.87 -3.41
CA TYR A 106 -11.52 6.76 -3.57
C TYR A 106 -10.21 6.19 -2.99
N THR A 107 -9.69 5.10 -3.55
CA THR A 107 -8.60 4.31 -2.96
C THR A 107 -7.19 4.79 -3.30
N LYS A 108 -7.04 5.84 -4.12
CA LYS A 108 -5.75 6.30 -4.63
C LYS A 108 -5.39 7.67 -4.06
N VAL A 109 -4.16 7.84 -3.57
CA VAL A 109 -3.63 9.14 -3.13
C VAL A 109 -2.39 9.52 -3.94
N GLU A 110 -2.39 10.73 -4.50
CA GLU A 110 -1.25 11.32 -5.18
C GLU A 110 -0.90 12.67 -4.55
N TYR A 111 0.35 13.10 -4.70
CA TYR A 111 0.77 14.45 -4.35
C TYR A 111 1.12 15.18 -5.64
N ALA A 112 0.56 16.37 -5.83
CA ALA A 112 0.84 17.22 -6.99
C ALA A 112 1.93 18.22 -6.60
N ASP A 113 3.19 17.86 -6.87
CA ASP A 113 4.38 18.65 -6.49
C ASP A 113 4.35 20.09 -7.05
N ASP A 114 3.76 20.29 -8.22
CA ASP A 114 3.67 21.59 -8.89
C ASP A 114 2.63 22.53 -8.27
N LYS A 115 1.65 21.98 -7.54
CA LYS A 115 0.49 22.73 -7.03
C LYS A 115 0.29 22.62 -5.53
N ASN A 116 1.16 21.89 -4.84
CA ASN A 116 1.18 21.75 -3.38
C ASN A 116 -0.16 21.30 -2.79
N TYR A 117 -0.73 20.22 -3.33
CA TYR A 117 -1.91 19.57 -2.76
C TYR A 117 -1.89 18.06 -2.97
N PHE A 118 -2.70 17.35 -2.19
CA PHE A 118 -2.95 15.93 -2.38
C PHE A 118 -4.19 15.72 -3.24
N LYS A 119 -4.17 14.70 -4.09
CA LYS A 119 -5.33 14.20 -4.84
C LYS A 119 -5.78 12.88 -4.23
N ILE A 120 -7.07 12.75 -3.98
CA ILE A 120 -7.69 11.55 -3.45
C ILE A 120 -8.68 11.09 -4.52
N LEU A 121 -8.38 9.99 -5.21
CA LEU A 121 -9.00 9.63 -6.48
C LEU A 121 -9.64 8.25 -6.44
N ASP A 122 -10.73 8.09 -7.19
CA ASP A 122 -11.20 6.79 -7.64
C ASP A 122 -10.29 6.36 -8.81
N PRO A 123 -9.57 5.23 -8.70
CA PRO A 123 -8.68 4.77 -9.77
C PRO A 123 -9.43 4.34 -11.04
N ILE A 124 -10.74 4.09 -10.97
CA ILE A 124 -11.58 3.65 -12.09
C ILE A 124 -12.10 4.86 -12.86
N SER A 125 -12.80 5.79 -12.19
CA SER A 125 -13.40 6.95 -12.87
C SER A 125 -12.42 8.12 -13.06
N GLY A 126 -11.39 8.21 -12.21
CA GLY A 126 -10.48 9.36 -12.17
C GLY A 126 -11.03 10.57 -11.40
N ASP A 127 -12.30 10.51 -10.95
CA ASP A 127 -12.90 11.54 -10.11
C ASP A 127 -12.29 11.53 -8.72
N GLY A 128 -12.48 12.62 -7.96
CA GLY A 128 -12.00 12.65 -6.60
C GLY A 128 -12.00 14.02 -5.96
N PHE A 129 -11.07 14.20 -5.04
CA PHE A 129 -10.93 15.39 -4.24
C PHE A 129 -9.50 15.91 -4.24
N LEU A 130 -9.39 17.22 -4.11
CA LEU A 130 -8.19 17.96 -3.78
C LEU A 130 -8.18 18.21 -2.27
N LEU A 131 -7.12 17.78 -1.60
CA LEU A 131 -6.88 18.07 -0.20
C LEU A 131 -5.73 19.05 -0.09
N LYS A 132 -6.03 20.25 0.40
CA LYS A 132 -5.07 21.35 0.54
C LYS A 132 -5.30 22.11 1.84
N GLN A 133 -4.28 22.80 2.33
CA GLN A 133 -4.43 23.68 3.47
C GLN A 133 -5.02 25.03 3.02
N VAL A 134 -6.00 25.54 3.76
CA VAL A 134 -6.65 26.85 3.58
C VAL A 134 -6.73 27.48 4.97
N ASN A 135 -6.04 28.61 5.18
CA ASN A 135 -5.98 29.31 6.47
C ASN A 135 -5.57 28.37 7.63
N ASP A 136 -4.46 27.66 7.45
CA ASP A 136 -3.91 26.69 8.41
C ASP A 136 -4.73 25.40 8.65
N GLU A 137 -5.91 25.26 8.06
CA GLU A 137 -6.76 24.06 8.16
C GLU A 137 -6.81 23.28 6.85
N TYR A 138 -6.92 21.95 6.92
CA TYR A 138 -7.13 21.15 5.72
C TYR A 138 -8.57 21.24 5.24
N SER A 139 -8.73 21.41 3.92
CA SER A 139 -10.02 21.41 3.25
C SER A 139 -10.01 20.41 2.10
N LEU A 140 -11.11 19.66 2.00
CA LEU A 140 -11.38 18.73 0.91
C LEU A 140 -12.29 19.41 -0.12
N VAL A 141 -11.85 19.52 -1.37
CA VAL A 141 -12.56 20.18 -2.46
C VAL A 141 -12.76 19.18 -3.60
N SER A 142 -13.96 19.08 -4.18
CA SER A 142 -14.20 18.19 -5.33
C SER A 142 -13.28 18.57 -6.50
N LEU A 143 -12.73 17.58 -7.19
CA LEU A 143 -12.30 17.80 -8.58
C LEU A 143 -13.58 17.96 -9.41
N GLU A 144 -13.62 19.03 -10.20
CA GLU A 144 -14.58 19.22 -11.30
C GLU A 144 -14.05 18.58 -12.59
#